data_AF-A0A3D4IMG5-F1
#
_entry.id   AF-A0A3D4IMG5-F1
#
_cell.length_a   1.000
_cell.length_b   1.000
_cell.length_c   1.000
_cell.angle_alpha   90.00
_cell.angle_beta   90.00
_cell.angle_gamma   90.00
#
_symmetry.space_group_name_H-M   'P 1'
#
loop_
_entity.id
_entity.type
_entity.pdbx_description
1 polymer ?
#
loop_
_entity_poly.entity_id
_entity_poly.type
_entity_poly.pdbx_seq_one_letter_code
_entity_poly.pdbx_strand_id
1 'polypeptide(L)'
;SSDLEIETKPLIITYSDLPPDSFVLQCYSLPEVLVEKMAALMGRTEPRDLYDFWYLTEQDGLKPKAYRGEFERKATNKKHDPTKLEEKVLAKEKNFKKDWERKLENQMDELPKFDDVFRESKRNFKF
;
A
#
# COMPACT_ATOMS: atom_id res chain seq x y z
N SER A 1 1.62 19.45 -1.42
CA SER A 1 2.22 18.53 -0.44
C SER A 1 1.14 17.75 0.25
N SER A 2 1.38 16.48 0.58
CA SER A 2 0.62 15.81 1.64
C SER A 2 1.11 16.34 3.00
N ASP A 3 0.21 16.42 3.97
CA ASP A 3 0.47 16.91 5.34
C ASP A 3 0.90 15.78 6.28
N LEU A 4 1.26 14.61 5.74
CA LEU A 4 1.69 13.47 6.55
C LEU A 4 3.17 13.63 6.89
N GLU A 5 3.48 13.56 8.19
CA GLU A 5 4.83 13.77 8.70
C GLU A 5 5.82 12.77 8.11
N ILE A 6 7.02 13.28 7.80
CA ILE A 6 8.18 12.47 7.42
C ILE A 6 8.75 11.89 8.70
N GLU A 7 8.89 10.56 8.73
CA GLU A 7 9.48 9.85 9.87
C GLU A 7 10.99 9.72 9.69
N THR A 8 11.75 9.87 10.76
CA THR A 8 13.18 9.55 10.76
C THR A 8 13.37 8.14 11.29
N LYS A 9 13.93 7.23 10.49
CA LYS A 9 14.21 5.85 10.88
C LYS A 9 15.71 5.55 10.81
N PRO A 10 16.27 4.83 11.81
CA PRO A 10 17.65 4.36 11.71
C PRO A 10 17.78 3.39 10.53
N LEU A 11 18.92 3.44 9.84
CA LEU A 11 19.24 2.47 8.80
C LEU A 11 19.42 1.09 9.45
N ILE A 12 18.85 0.05 8.84
CA ILE A 12 19.13 -1.33 9.26
C ILE A 12 20.55 -1.69 8.81
N ILE A 13 21.50 -1.67 9.74
CA ILE A 13 22.91 -1.99 9.51
C ILE A 13 23.15 -3.45 9.89
N THR A 14 23.57 -4.25 8.91
CA THR A 14 23.95 -5.66 9.11
C THR A 14 25.46 -5.87 9.13
N TYR A 15 26.23 -4.79 8.98
CA TYR A 15 27.69 -4.79 9.00
C TYR A 15 28.21 -4.61 10.44
N SER A 16 29.05 -5.53 10.91
CA SER A 16 29.52 -5.58 12.30
C SER A 16 30.49 -4.45 12.67
N ASP A 17 31.08 -3.77 11.70
CA ASP A 17 32.05 -2.69 11.86
C ASP A 17 31.41 -1.29 11.95
N LEU A 18 30.09 -1.20 11.73
CA LEU A 18 29.36 0.07 11.78
C LEU A 18 28.38 0.09 12.98
N PRO A 19 28.41 1.15 13.82
CA PRO A 19 27.42 1.33 14.88
C PRO A 19 25.98 1.34 14.32
N PRO A 20 24.98 0.74 15.00
CA PRO A 20 23.59 0.65 14.53
C PRO A 20 22.92 1.99 14.20
N ASP A 21 23.36 3.08 14.82
CA ASP A 21 22.78 4.42 14.67
C ASP A 21 23.61 5.35 13.76
N SER A 22 24.53 4.78 12.97
CA SER A 22 25.45 5.59 12.13
C SER A 22 24.73 6.43 11.08
N PHE A 23 23.53 6.01 10.65
CA PHE A 23 22.77 6.66 9.59
C PHE A 23 21.28 6.69 9.92
N VAL A 24 20.66 7.82 9.62
CA VAL A 24 19.21 8.00 9.68
C VAL A 24 18.66 8.33 8.31
N LEU A 25 17.51 7.77 7.97
CA LEU A 25 16.80 8.01 6.72
C LEU A 25 15.51 8.76 7.00
N GLN A 26 15.21 9.72 6.12
CA GLN A 26 13.88 10.31 6.03
C GLN A 26 12.98 9.36 5.24
N CYS A 27 12.03 8.74 5.93
CA CYS A 27 11.09 7.80 5.37
C CYS A 27 9.68 8.38 5.36
N TYR A 28 8.89 8.00 4.35
CA TYR A 28 7.46 8.22 4.41
C TYR A 28 6.87 7.45 5.60
N SER A 29 5.95 8.10 6.30
CA SER A 29 5.14 7.43 7.31
C SER A 29 4.29 6.34 6.64
N LEU A 30 3.98 5.26 7.36
CA LEU A 30 3.12 4.18 6.85
C LEU A 30 1.77 4.69 6.32
N PRO A 31 1.13 5.70 6.94
CA PRO A 31 -0.06 6.35 6.39
C PRO A 31 0.13 6.96 4.99
N GLU A 32 1.27 7.61 4.72
CA GLU A 32 1.53 8.19 3.40
C GLU A 32 1.73 7.09 2.36
N VAL A 33 2.42 6.01 2.73
CA VAL A 33 2.53 4.81 1.88
C VAL A 33 1.15 4.24 1.58
N LEU A 34 0.28 4.10 2.59
CA LEU A 34 -1.09 3.62 2.40
C LEU A 34 -1.88 4.49 1.40
N VAL A 35 -1.85 5.81 1.58
CA VAL A 35 -2.52 6.78 0.70
C VAL A 35 -2.01 6.67 -0.74
N GLU A 36 -0.70 6.52 -0.93
CA GLU A 36 -0.09 6.31 -2.25
C GLU A 36 -0.55 4.99 -2.88
N LYS A 37 -0.63 3.91 -2.10
CA LYS A 37 -1.14 2.61 -2.58
C LYS A 37 -2.60 2.69 -2.98
N MET A 38 -3.45 3.33 -2.19
CA MET A 38 -4.86 3.54 -2.54
C MET A 38 -5.01 4.30 -3.85
N ALA A 39 -4.26 5.39 -4.03
CA ALA A 39 -4.30 6.17 -5.27
C ALA A 39 -3.73 5.38 -6.46
N ALA A 40 -2.66 4.61 -6.27
CA ALA A 40 -2.08 3.75 -7.31
C ALA A 40 -3.04 2.64 -7.75
N LEU A 41 -3.75 2.02 -6.80
CA LEU A 41 -4.76 1.00 -7.02
C LEU A 41 -5.95 1.49 -7.83
N MET A 42 -6.18 2.80 -7.96
CA MET A 42 -7.21 3.32 -8.87
C MET A 42 -6.77 3.30 -10.33
N GLY A 43 -5.48 3.50 -10.60
CA GLY A 43 -4.94 3.60 -11.95
C GLY A 43 -4.43 2.27 -12.50
N ARG A 44 -3.35 1.75 -11.91
CA ARG A 44 -2.66 0.56 -12.44
C ARG A 44 -3.21 -0.74 -11.88
N THR A 45 -2.78 -1.85 -12.48
CA THR A 45 -3.10 -3.22 -12.05
C THR A 45 -1.79 -3.91 -11.68
N GLU A 46 -1.26 -3.59 -10.51
CA GLU A 46 -0.01 -4.16 -10.02
C GLU A 46 -0.27 -4.99 -8.75
N PRO A 47 -0.16 -6.33 -8.78
CA PRO A 47 -0.35 -7.20 -7.62
C PRO A 47 0.38 -6.73 -6.36
N ARG A 48 1.59 -6.19 -6.50
CA ARG A 48 2.35 -5.67 -5.36
C ARG A 48 1.64 -4.54 -4.62
N ASP A 49 0.93 -3.66 -5.32
CA ASP A 49 0.19 -2.58 -4.66
C ASP A 49 -0.99 -3.10 -3.85
N LEU A 50 -1.66 -4.14 -4.35
CA LEU A 50 -2.75 -4.78 -3.65
C LEU A 50 -2.23 -5.52 -2.41
N TYR A 51 -1.09 -6.22 -2.54
CA TYR A 51 -0.42 -6.84 -1.41
C TYR A 51 -0.04 -5.81 -0.34
N ASP A 52 0.65 -4.73 -0.71
CA ASP A 52 1.08 -3.71 0.24
C ASP A 52 -0.11 -3.04 0.93
N PHE A 53 -1.19 -2.74 0.18
CA PHE A 53 -2.42 -2.20 0.76
C PHE A 53 -3.05 -3.16 1.79
N TRP A 54 -3.16 -4.44 1.44
CA TRP A 54 -3.70 -5.47 2.34
C TRP A 54 -2.84 -5.60 3.58
N TYR A 55 -1.52 -5.65 3.43
CA TYR A 55 -0.59 -5.78 4.55
C TYR A 55 -0.73 -4.59 5.51
N LEU A 56 -0.73 -3.37 4.99
CA LEU A 56 -0.86 -2.15 5.81
C LEU A 56 -2.20 -2.10 6.56
N THR A 57 -3.28 -2.62 5.98
CA THR A 57 -4.62 -2.54 6.57
C THR A 57 -4.95 -3.70 7.51
N GLU A 58 -4.56 -4.92 7.15
CA GLU A 58 -4.90 -6.14 7.90
C GLU A 58 -3.77 -6.58 8.86
N GLN A 59 -2.49 -6.36 8.53
CA GLN A 59 -1.36 -6.75 9.40
C GLN A 59 -0.90 -5.59 10.28
N ASP A 60 -0.67 -4.40 9.71
CA ASP A 60 -0.27 -3.21 10.47
C ASP A 60 -1.46 -2.45 11.06
N GLY A 61 -2.68 -2.81 10.69
CA GLY A 61 -3.92 -2.31 11.30
C GLY A 61 -4.32 -0.89 10.92
N LEU A 62 -3.67 -0.27 9.92
CA LEU A 62 -4.03 1.07 9.47
C LEU A 62 -5.46 1.10 8.95
N LYS A 63 -6.19 2.19 9.26
CA LYS A 63 -7.58 2.37 8.87
C LYS A 63 -7.67 3.40 7.75
N PRO A 64 -7.97 3.03 6.49
CA PRO A 64 -8.06 3.98 5.37
C PRO A 64 -9.00 5.16 5.63
N LYS A 65 -10.08 4.91 6.39
CA LYS A 65 -11.02 5.95 6.83
C LYS A 65 -10.36 7.11 7.56
N ALA A 66 -9.30 6.86 8.33
CA ALA A 66 -8.58 7.89 9.08
C ALA A 66 -7.81 8.85 8.16
N TYR A 67 -7.51 8.44 6.92
CA TYR A 67 -6.70 9.20 5.95
C TYR A 67 -7.50 9.59 4.70
N ARG A 68 -8.83 9.69 4.85
CA ARG A 68 -9.75 9.98 3.74
C ARG A 68 -9.39 11.29 3.04
N GLY A 69 -9.13 12.36 3.78
CA GLY A 69 -8.87 13.68 3.19
C GLY A 69 -7.57 13.69 2.37
N GLU A 70 -6.53 13.04 2.87
CA GLU A 70 -5.24 12.87 2.22
C GLU A 70 -5.38 12.04 0.94
N PHE A 71 -6.14 10.94 1.02
CA PHE A 71 -6.46 10.11 -0.13
C PHE A 71 -7.26 10.88 -1.19
N GLU A 72 -8.32 11.59 -0.83
CA GLU A 72 -9.15 12.35 -1.76
C GLU A 72 -8.31 13.40 -2.52
N ARG A 73 -7.46 14.13 -1.79
CA ARG A 73 -6.51 15.08 -2.39
C ARG A 73 -5.53 14.38 -3.32
N LYS A 74 -4.93 13.26 -2.89
CA LYS A 74 -3.93 12.52 -3.68
C LYS A 74 -4.54 11.93 -4.95
N ALA A 75 -5.71 11.31 -4.85
CA ALA A 75 -6.45 10.74 -5.96
C ALA A 75 -6.83 11.82 -6.99
N THR A 76 -7.35 12.96 -6.52
CA THR A 76 -7.72 14.10 -7.37
C THR A 76 -6.50 14.66 -8.11
N ASN A 77 -5.35 14.81 -7.44
CA ASN A 77 -4.10 15.24 -8.07
C ASN A 77 -3.64 14.27 -9.17
N LYS A 78 -3.91 12.97 -9.01
CA LYS A 78 -3.67 11.93 -10.03
C LYS A 78 -4.80 11.80 -11.06
N LYS A 79 -5.74 12.76 -11.11
CA LYS A 79 -6.90 12.80 -12.02
C LYS A 79 -7.82 11.58 -11.85
N HIS A 80 -7.96 11.09 -10.63
CA HIS A 80 -8.92 10.06 -10.27
C HIS A 80 -10.07 10.66 -9.47
N ASP A 81 -11.28 10.14 -9.68
CA ASP A 81 -12.43 10.37 -8.81
C ASP A 81 -12.33 9.45 -7.59
N PRO A 82 -12.02 9.97 -6.37
CA PRO A 82 -11.79 9.15 -5.18
C PRO A 82 -13.00 8.30 -4.79
N THR A 83 -14.22 8.71 -5.15
CA THR A 83 -15.45 7.96 -4.85
C THR A 83 -15.53 6.65 -5.62
N LYS A 84 -14.72 6.50 -6.67
CA LYS A 84 -14.66 5.32 -7.55
C LYS A 84 -13.58 4.32 -7.16
N LEU A 85 -12.95 4.45 -5.98
CA LEU A 85 -11.90 3.54 -5.54
C LEU A 85 -12.35 2.07 -5.58
N GLU A 86 -13.43 1.73 -4.87
CA GLU A 86 -13.93 0.35 -4.81
C GLU A 86 -14.27 -0.18 -6.21
N GLU A 87 -15.06 0.57 -6.98
CA GLU A 87 -15.47 0.19 -8.34
C GLU A 87 -14.26 -0.13 -9.23
N LYS A 88 -13.26 0.77 -9.25
CA LYS A 88 -12.07 0.62 -10.09
C LYS A 88 -11.23 -0.57 -9.67
N VAL A 89 -11.04 -0.81 -8.38
CA VAL A 89 -10.24 -1.94 -7.89
C VAL A 89 -10.96 -3.27 -8.16
N LEU A 90 -12.27 -3.33 -7.91
CA LEU A 90 -13.07 -4.54 -8.14
C LEU A 90 -13.12 -4.93 -9.63
N ALA A 91 -13.20 -3.95 -10.54
CA ALA A 91 -13.15 -4.20 -11.98
C ALA A 91 -11.85 -4.89 -12.44
N LYS A 92 -10.79 -4.86 -11.63
CA LYS A 92 -9.47 -5.42 -11.94
C LYS A 92 -9.21 -6.80 -11.30
N GLU A 93 -10.17 -7.35 -10.55
CA GLU A 93 -10.01 -8.62 -9.81
C GLU A 93 -9.42 -9.75 -10.65
N LYS A 94 -9.99 -10.01 -11.84
CA LYS A 94 -9.53 -11.08 -12.74
C LYS A 94 -8.07 -10.90 -13.17
N ASN A 95 -7.66 -9.66 -13.42
CA ASN A 95 -6.30 -9.35 -13.86
C ASN A 95 -5.32 -9.46 -12.69
N PHE A 96 -5.71 -9.02 -11.49
CA PHE A 96 -4.91 -9.25 -10.29
C PHE A 96 -4.73 -10.74 -10.03
N LYS A 97 -5.80 -11.53 -10.07
CA LYS A 97 -5.74 -12.98 -9.85
C LYS A 97 -4.80 -13.68 -10.82
N LYS A 98 -4.91 -13.34 -12.11
CA LYS A 98 -4.06 -13.89 -13.18
C LYS A 98 -2.57 -13.58 -12.95
N ASP A 99 -2.27 -12.40 -12.44
CA ASP A 99 -0.90 -11.91 -12.32
C ASP A 99 -0.29 -12.13 -10.93
N TRP A 100 -1.08 -12.60 -9.95
CA TRP A 100 -0.73 -12.66 -8.53
C TRP A 100 0.54 -13.46 -8.28
N GLU A 101 0.48 -14.78 -8.52
CA GLU A 101 1.60 -15.71 -8.28
C GLU A 101 2.78 -15.33 -9.17
N ARG A 102 2.55 -15.22 -10.48
CA ARG A 102 3.60 -14.92 -11.47
C ARG A 102 4.43 -13.68 -11.11
N LYS A 103 3.83 -12.63 -10.54
CA LYS A 103 4.56 -11.41 -10.19
C LYS A 103 5.14 -11.43 -8.79
N LEU A 104 4.56 -12.16 -7.84
CA LEU A 104 4.93 -12.07 -6.42
C LEU A 104 5.67 -13.29 -5.87
N GLU A 105 5.61 -14.46 -6.50
CA GLU A 105 6.20 -15.71 -6.00
C GLU A 105 7.71 -15.60 -5.73
N ASN A 106 8.44 -14.81 -6.53
CA ASN A 106 9.88 -14.61 -6.39
C ASN A 106 10.25 -13.41 -5.49
N GLN A 107 9.25 -12.66 -5.01
CA GLN A 107 9.44 -11.47 -4.16
C GLN A 107 9.05 -11.73 -2.71
N MET A 108 8.32 -12.81 -2.44
CA MET A 108 7.66 -13.10 -1.17
C MET A 108 7.97 -14.53 -0.77
N ASP A 109 8.55 -14.71 0.43
CA ASP A 109 8.85 -16.05 0.93
C ASP A 109 7.57 -16.87 1.17
N GLU A 110 6.51 -16.22 1.66
CA GLU A 110 5.20 -16.83 1.86
C GLU A 110 4.11 -15.93 1.27
N LEU A 111 3.69 -16.25 0.04
CA LEU A 111 2.65 -15.50 -0.67
C LEU A 111 1.25 -15.96 -0.21
N PRO A 112 0.44 -15.10 0.42
CA PRO A 112 -0.94 -15.45 0.76
C PRO A 112 -1.81 -15.69 -0.48
N LYS A 113 -2.86 -16.49 -0.31
CA LYS A 113 -3.83 -16.77 -1.37
C LYS A 113 -4.51 -15.48 -1.80
N PHE A 114 -4.54 -15.25 -3.12
CA PHE A 114 -5.16 -14.07 -3.72
C PHE A 114 -6.60 -13.84 -3.22
N ASP A 115 -7.41 -14.91 -3.20
CA ASP A 115 -8.84 -14.79 -2.86
C ASP A 115 -9.07 -14.29 -1.42
N ASP A 116 -8.18 -14.66 -0.49
CA ASP A 116 -8.22 -14.15 0.88
C ASP A 116 -7.80 -12.67 0.89
N VAL A 117 -6.62 -12.34 0.35
CA VAL A 117 -6.12 -10.95 0.27
C VAL A 117 -7.14 -10.00 -0.36
N PHE A 118 -7.77 -10.40 -1.46
CA PHE A 118 -8.72 -9.58 -2.18
C PHE A 118 -10.02 -9.38 -1.40
N ARG A 119 -10.56 -10.44 -0.78
CA ARG A 119 -11.74 -10.38 0.09
C ARG A 119 -11.51 -9.44 1.27
N GLU A 120 -10.34 -9.49 1.87
CA GLU A 120 -9.99 -8.71 3.05
C GLU A 120 -9.74 -7.25 2.68
N SER A 121 -9.01 -7.00 1.59
CA SER A 121 -8.83 -5.66 1.02
C SER A 121 -10.15 -4.97 0.71
N LYS A 122 -11.13 -5.71 0.16
CA LYS A 122 -12.45 -5.17 -0.20
C LYS A 122 -13.17 -4.52 0.98
N ARG A 123 -13.01 -5.05 2.20
CA ARG A 123 -13.62 -4.48 3.41
C ARG A 123 -13.09 -3.07 3.73
N ASN A 124 -11.88 -2.77 3.27
CA ASN A 124 -11.16 -1.53 3.55
C ASN A 124 -11.33 -0.46 2.45
N PHE A 125 -12.05 -0.74 1.36
CA PHE A 125 -12.39 0.27 0.34
C PHE A 125 -13.67 1.05 0.66
N LYS A 126 -14.44 0.60 1.65
CA LYS A 126 -15.69 1.24 2.08
C LYS A 126 -15.44 2.12 3.29
N PHE A 127 -15.29 3.40 3.06
CA PHE A 127 -15.18 4.38 4.13
C PHE A 127 -15.74 5.71 3.68
#